data_AF-A0A1F8EC60-F1
#
_entry.id   AF-A0A1F8EC60-F1
#
_cell.length_a   1.000
_cell.length_b   1.000
_cell.length_c   1.000
_cell.angle_alpha   90.00
_cell.angle_beta   90.00
_cell.angle_gamma   90.00
#
_symmetry.space_group_name_H-M   'P 1'
#
loop_
_entity.id
_entity.type
_entity.pdbx_description
1 polymer ?
#
loop_
_entity_poly.entity_id
_entity_poly.type
_entity_poly.pdbx_seq_one_letter_code
_entity_poly.pdbx_strand_id
1 'polypeptide(L)'
;MKEETGQGETGKSQFTFTPREIVIIQGLADGLSRDEIGRKLGEGIRERSVSYEALSMAERICGHIEASAVCKTVVEAYRQGRVTANNLPSDPDPALSEVEFMTLAMTAEGCKSGEVARKIGESPSYLLVHRKSIIRKLGVGTLYRVALWYADKLKQRGLL
;
A
#
# COMPACT_ATOMS: atom_id res chain seq x y z
N MET A 1 -39.57 -6.26 -29.35
CA MET A 1 -39.42 -5.76 -27.97
C MET A 1 -37.96 -5.86 -27.63
N LYS A 2 -37.40 -4.78 -27.10
CA LYS A 2 -35.97 -4.43 -27.10
C LYS A 2 -35.15 -5.32 -26.17
N GLU A 3 -33.92 -5.57 -26.62
CA GLU A 3 -32.78 -6.11 -25.88
C GLU A 3 -32.37 -5.14 -24.75
N GLU A 4 -32.02 -5.68 -23.58
CA GLU A 4 -31.21 -4.97 -22.59
C GLU A 4 -29.95 -5.79 -22.30
N THR A 5 -28.94 -5.53 -23.13
CA THR A 5 -27.55 -5.92 -22.90
C THR A 5 -26.92 -4.83 -22.03
N GLY A 6 -26.81 -5.10 -20.72
CA GLY A 6 -26.12 -4.24 -19.77
C GLY A 6 -24.84 -4.89 -19.28
N GLN A 7 -23.84 -5.03 -20.15
CA GLN A 7 -22.46 -5.31 -19.72
C GLN A 7 -21.97 -4.10 -18.92
N GLY A 8 -21.94 -4.25 -17.59
CA GLY A 8 -21.23 -3.34 -16.71
C GLY A 8 -19.72 -3.56 -16.85
N GLU A 9 -19.12 -2.97 -17.88
CA GLU A 9 -17.69 -2.71 -17.90
C GLU A 9 -17.37 -1.79 -16.71
N THR A 10 -16.89 -2.39 -15.62
CA THR A 10 -16.28 -1.63 -14.53
C THR A 10 -14.96 -1.09 -15.07
N GLY A 11 -15.01 0.10 -15.67
CA GLY A 11 -13.85 0.83 -16.14
C GLY A 11 -12.81 0.86 -15.02
N LYS A 12 -11.66 0.21 -15.24
CA LYS A 12 -10.50 0.30 -14.36
C LYS A 12 -10.19 1.79 -14.22
N SER A 13 -10.55 2.40 -13.09
CA SER A 13 -10.23 3.80 -12.82
C SER A 13 -8.70 3.90 -12.77
N GLN A 14 -8.10 4.26 -13.90
CA GLN A 14 -6.66 4.26 -14.07
C GLN A 14 -6.15 5.59 -13.55
N PHE A 15 -5.85 5.64 -12.26
CA PHE A 15 -5.24 6.82 -11.64
C PHE A 15 -3.91 7.12 -12.33
N THR A 16 -3.74 8.34 -12.84
CA THR A 16 -2.47 8.79 -13.40
C THR A 16 -1.59 9.37 -12.31
N PHE A 17 -0.37 8.85 -12.20
CA PHE A 17 0.66 9.39 -11.32
C PHE A 17 1.57 10.36 -12.08
N THR A 18 1.84 11.51 -11.49
CA THR A 18 2.86 12.44 -12.02
C THR A 18 4.26 11.86 -11.83
N PRO A 19 5.28 12.32 -12.58
CA PRO A 19 6.67 11.90 -12.37
C PRO A 19 7.14 12.08 -10.92
N ARG A 20 6.73 13.18 -10.27
CA ARG A 20 7.06 13.46 -8.87
C ARG A 20 6.39 12.47 -7.91
N GLU A 21 5.11 12.17 -8.12
CA GLU A 21 4.39 11.16 -7.35
C GLU A 21 5.04 9.78 -7.47
N ILE A 22 5.49 9.40 -8.67
CA ILE A 22 6.21 8.14 -8.89
C ILE A 22 7.50 8.09 -8.05
N VAL A 23 8.27 9.18 -7.98
CA VAL A 23 9.48 9.24 -7.13
C VAL A 23 9.14 9.06 -5.65
N ILE A 24 8.07 9.70 -5.17
CA ILE A 24 7.62 9.56 -3.79
C ILE A 24 7.21 8.11 -3.50
N ILE A 25 6.36 7.54 -4.35
CA ILE A 25 5.84 6.18 -4.15
C ILE A 25 6.97 5.15 -4.26
N GLN A 26 7.89 5.30 -5.22
CA GLN A 26 9.06 4.42 -5.34
C GLN A 26 9.96 4.54 -4.10
N GLY A 27 10.19 5.75 -3.58
CA GLY A 27 10.95 5.93 -2.34
C GLY A 27 10.30 5.23 -1.14
N LEU A 28 8.98 5.31 -1.01
CA LEU A 28 8.23 4.58 0.03
C LEU A 28 8.32 3.06 -0.17
N ALA A 29 8.22 2.59 -1.41
CA ALA A 29 8.39 1.19 -1.81
C ALA A 29 9.81 0.67 -1.52
N ASP A 30 10.82 1.51 -1.68
CA ASP A 30 12.21 1.21 -1.34
C ASP A 30 12.47 1.26 0.17
N GLY A 31 11.52 1.75 0.98
CA GLY A 31 11.64 1.87 2.43
C GLY A 31 12.42 3.09 2.89
N LEU A 32 12.58 4.10 2.04
CA LEU A 32 13.23 5.35 2.41
C LEU A 32 12.36 6.14 3.39
N SER A 33 13.03 6.86 4.29
CA SER A 33 12.39 7.89 5.09
C SER A 33 11.91 9.04 4.20
N ARG A 34 10.90 9.77 4.66
CA ARG A 34 10.36 10.91 3.91
C ARG A 34 11.37 12.03 3.72
N ASP A 35 12.32 12.16 4.63
CA ASP A 35 13.44 13.10 4.52
C ASP A 35 14.41 12.69 3.40
N GLU A 36 14.76 11.41 3.29
CA GLU A 36 15.54 10.88 2.16
C GLU A 36 14.82 11.06 0.82
N ILE A 37 13.49 10.85 0.79
CA ILE A 37 12.67 11.11 -0.39
C ILE A 37 12.70 12.61 -0.75
N GLY A 38 12.58 13.49 0.25
CA GLY A 38 12.67 14.94 0.06
C GLY A 38 14.00 15.34 -0.58
N ARG A 39 15.13 14.82 -0.05
CA ARG A 39 16.46 15.02 -0.64
C ARG A 39 16.55 14.53 -2.09
N LYS A 40 15.90 13.41 -2.44
CA LYS A 40 15.85 12.91 -3.83
C LYS A 40 15.05 13.81 -4.76
N LEU A 41 14.04 14.52 -4.25
CA LEU A 41 13.20 15.42 -5.05
C LEU A 41 13.84 16.78 -5.31
N GLY A 42 14.85 17.17 -4.51
CA GLY A 42 15.64 18.38 -4.70
C GLY A 42 15.68 19.29 -3.48
N GLU A 43 16.40 20.40 -3.62
CA GLU A 43 16.57 21.38 -2.55
C GLU A 43 15.23 21.99 -2.11
N GLY A 44 15.05 22.14 -0.80
CA GLY A 44 13.87 22.77 -0.21
C GLY A 44 12.67 21.84 0.00
N ILE A 45 12.66 20.61 -0.53
CA ILE A 45 11.59 19.65 -0.28
C ILE A 45 11.81 18.96 1.07
N ARG A 46 10.91 19.22 2.02
CA ARG A 46 10.97 18.68 3.38
C ARG A 46 10.11 17.42 3.51
N GLU A 47 10.41 16.60 4.53
CA GLU A 47 9.60 15.44 4.91
C GLU A 47 8.09 15.75 4.95
N ARG A 48 7.72 16.93 5.46
CA ARG A 48 6.32 17.33 5.59
C ARG A 48 5.62 17.41 4.23
N SER A 49 6.28 17.96 3.21
CA SER A 49 5.76 18.05 1.85
C SER A 49 5.55 16.67 1.25
N VAL A 50 6.53 15.78 1.41
CA VAL A 50 6.42 14.37 0.99
C VAL A 50 5.25 13.68 1.70
N SER A 51 5.05 13.95 2.99
CA SER A 51 3.92 13.42 3.76
C SER A 51 2.58 13.89 3.19
N TYR A 52 2.44 15.20 2.94
CA TYR A 52 1.20 15.76 2.39
C TYR A 52 0.90 15.20 1.00
N GLU A 53 1.90 15.10 0.12
CA GLU A 53 1.72 14.52 -1.21
C GLU A 53 1.31 13.05 -1.14
N ALA A 54 1.98 12.23 -0.30
CA ALA A 54 1.60 10.83 -0.08
C ALA A 54 0.15 10.68 0.41
N LEU A 55 -0.28 11.52 1.34
CA LEU A 55 -1.65 11.52 1.86
C LEU A 55 -2.67 12.03 0.84
N SER A 56 -2.31 13.02 0.01
CA SER A 56 -3.18 13.52 -1.06
C SER A 56 -3.39 12.47 -2.15
N MET A 57 -2.34 11.70 -2.52
CA MET A 57 -2.49 10.55 -3.40
C MET A 57 -3.42 9.48 -2.81
N ALA A 58 -3.25 9.19 -1.52
CA ALA A 58 -4.08 8.24 -0.80
C ALA A 58 -5.56 8.67 -0.74
N GLU A 59 -5.82 9.95 -0.50
CA GLU A 59 -7.17 10.52 -0.55
C GLU A 59 -7.77 10.39 -1.95
N ARG A 60 -7.01 10.69 -3.00
CA ARG A 60 -7.45 10.59 -4.40
C ARG A 60 -7.81 9.15 -4.80
N ILE A 61 -7.10 8.15 -4.27
CA ILE A 61 -7.29 6.73 -4.63
C ILE A 61 -8.34 6.05 -3.75
N CYS A 62 -8.34 6.33 -2.44
CA CYS A 62 -9.14 5.61 -1.45
C CYS A 62 -10.29 6.43 -0.86
N GLY A 63 -10.38 7.73 -1.15
CA GLY A 63 -11.37 8.64 -0.56
C GLY A 63 -11.15 8.92 0.93
N HIS A 64 -9.97 8.59 1.49
CA HIS A 64 -9.63 8.85 2.87
C HIS A 64 -8.13 8.90 3.10
N ILE A 65 -7.74 9.47 4.25
CA ILE A 65 -6.34 9.75 4.60
C ILE A 65 -5.91 8.85 5.77
N GLU A 66 -5.30 7.70 5.47
CA GLU A 66 -4.68 6.80 6.45
C GLU A 66 -3.42 6.15 5.89
N ALA A 67 -2.58 5.59 6.77
CA ALA A 67 -1.38 4.86 6.36
C ALA A 67 -1.71 3.66 5.45
N SER A 68 -2.84 2.99 5.65
CA SER A 68 -3.32 1.91 4.77
C SER A 68 -3.70 2.44 3.38
N ALA A 69 -4.34 3.60 3.27
CA ALA A 69 -4.62 4.22 1.97
C ALA A 69 -3.34 4.56 1.20
N VAL A 70 -2.27 4.97 1.89
CA VAL A 70 -0.93 5.12 1.27
C VAL A 70 -0.37 3.75 0.83
N CYS A 71 -0.61 2.68 1.60
CA CYS A 71 -0.23 1.33 1.17
C CYS A 71 -0.92 0.93 -0.14
N LYS A 72 -2.25 1.17 -0.26
CA LYS A 72 -2.99 0.94 -1.50
C LYS A 72 -2.44 1.76 -2.67
N THR A 73 -2.03 3.00 -2.42
CA THR A 73 -1.37 3.86 -3.42
C THR A 73 -0.10 3.20 -3.97
N VAL A 74 0.75 2.64 -3.10
CA VAL A 74 1.96 1.89 -3.49
C VAL A 74 1.60 0.65 -4.31
N VAL A 75 0.60 -0.11 -3.87
CA VAL A 75 0.13 -1.32 -4.56
C VAL A 75 -0.42 -0.98 -5.95
N GLU A 76 -1.21 0.08 -6.10
CA GLU A 76 -1.75 0.50 -7.39
C GLU A 76 -0.66 0.97 -8.35
N ALA A 77 0.32 1.74 -7.87
CA ALA A 77 1.47 2.12 -8.70
C ALA A 77 2.27 0.88 -9.15
N TYR A 78 2.42 -0.13 -8.29
CA TYR A 78 3.11 -1.38 -8.62
C TYR A 78 2.34 -2.19 -9.67
N ARG A 79 1.02 -2.31 -9.48
CA ARG A 79 0.11 -2.98 -10.42
C ARG A 79 0.14 -2.33 -11.80
N GLN A 80 0.25 -1.00 -11.86
CA GLN A 80 0.39 -0.26 -13.11
C GLN A 80 1.82 -0.27 -13.71
N GLY A 81 2.78 -0.95 -13.08
CA GLY A 81 4.17 -1.00 -13.53
C GLY A 81 4.91 0.35 -13.42
N ARG A 82 4.41 1.26 -12.56
CA ARG A 82 5.04 2.58 -12.32
C ARG A 82 6.11 2.54 -11.25
N VAL A 83 6.03 1.57 -10.34
CA VAL A 83 7.07 1.29 -9.34
C VAL A 83 7.49 -0.17 -9.39
N THR A 84 8.65 -0.46 -8.83
CA THR A 84 9.29 -1.78 -8.82
C THR A 84 9.40 -2.31 -7.41
N ALA A 85 9.36 -3.64 -7.29
CA ALA A 85 9.41 -4.36 -6.03
C ALA A 85 10.84 -4.85 -5.75
N ASN A 86 11.72 -3.94 -5.35
CA ASN A 86 13.15 -4.24 -5.17
C ASN A 86 13.47 -4.77 -3.77
N ASN A 87 14.35 -5.78 -3.71
CA ASN A 87 14.90 -6.33 -2.47
C ASN A 87 13.82 -6.73 -1.45
N LEU A 88 12.71 -7.29 -1.93
CA LEU A 88 11.70 -7.85 -1.05
C LEU A 88 12.18 -9.20 -0.48
N PRO A 89 11.84 -9.51 0.79
CA PRO A 89 12.10 -10.82 1.35
C PRO A 89 11.31 -11.89 0.56
N SER A 90 11.81 -13.13 0.56
CA SER A 90 11.09 -14.27 -0.01
C SER A 90 9.84 -14.56 0.81
N ASP A 91 9.94 -15.27 1.92
CA ASP A 91 8.80 -15.61 2.79
C ASP A 91 9.08 -15.20 4.24
N PRO A 92 8.04 -14.86 5.01
CA PRO A 92 8.19 -14.46 6.40
C PRO A 92 8.68 -15.62 7.26
N ASP A 93 9.65 -15.34 8.15
CA ASP A 93 10.11 -16.27 9.17
C ASP A 93 10.08 -15.59 10.56
N PRO A 94 9.22 -16.06 11.49
CA PRO A 94 8.24 -17.14 11.34
C PRO A 94 7.07 -16.77 10.41
N ALA A 95 6.32 -17.78 9.97
CA ALA A 95 5.14 -17.60 9.15
C ALA A 95 4.10 -16.63 9.76
N LEU A 96 3.33 -15.96 8.90
CA LEU A 96 2.19 -15.15 9.33
C LEU A 96 1.05 -16.05 9.79
N SER A 97 0.45 -15.70 10.92
CA SER A 97 -0.84 -16.26 11.34
C SER A 97 -1.97 -15.81 10.41
N GLU A 98 -3.12 -16.47 10.50
CA GLU A 98 -4.31 -16.11 9.71
C GLU A 98 -4.74 -14.65 9.94
N VAL A 99 -4.76 -14.21 11.20
CA VAL A 99 -5.12 -12.82 11.56
C VAL A 99 -4.12 -11.81 10.99
N GLU A 100 -2.83 -12.13 11.01
CA GLU A 100 -1.79 -11.29 10.39
C GLU A 100 -1.93 -11.24 8.87
N PHE A 101 -2.27 -12.36 8.23
CA PHE A 101 -2.53 -12.42 6.80
C PHE A 101 -3.76 -11.58 6.42
N MET A 102 -4.87 -11.69 7.16
CA MET A 102 -6.05 -10.83 6.96
C MET A 102 -5.73 -9.35 7.16
N THR A 103 -4.99 -9.03 8.23
CA THR A 103 -4.52 -7.66 8.51
C THR A 103 -3.69 -7.10 7.36
N LEU A 104 -2.79 -7.91 6.82
CA LEU A 104 -1.95 -7.58 5.68
C LEU A 104 -2.79 -7.31 4.43
N ALA A 105 -3.66 -8.26 4.06
CA ALA A 105 -4.52 -8.15 2.89
C ALA A 105 -5.37 -6.88 2.93
N MET A 106 -6.08 -6.62 4.04
CA MET A 106 -6.91 -5.42 4.17
C MET A 106 -6.09 -4.12 4.21
N THR A 107 -4.87 -4.16 4.77
CA THR A 107 -3.98 -3.00 4.75
C THR A 107 -3.49 -2.70 3.32
N ALA A 108 -3.17 -3.73 2.54
CA ALA A 108 -2.80 -3.59 1.13
C ALA A 108 -3.96 -3.09 0.26
N GLU A 109 -5.20 -3.45 0.61
CA GLU A 109 -6.41 -2.91 -0.01
C GLU A 109 -6.76 -1.49 0.43
N GLY A 110 -6.05 -0.94 1.41
CA GLY A 110 -6.29 0.41 1.90
C GLY A 110 -7.52 0.56 2.76
N CYS A 111 -8.00 -0.51 3.41
CA CYS A 111 -9.12 -0.41 4.35
C CYS A 111 -8.77 0.47 5.56
N LYS A 112 -9.78 1.14 6.13
CA LYS A 112 -9.58 1.96 7.33
C LYS A 112 -9.24 1.09 8.52
N SER A 113 -8.38 1.58 9.40
CA SER A 113 -7.91 0.80 10.55
C SER A 113 -9.06 0.32 11.45
N GLY A 114 -10.12 1.11 11.60
CA GLY A 114 -11.34 0.70 12.32
C GLY A 114 -12.14 -0.42 11.63
N GLU A 115 -12.13 -0.48 10.30
CA GLU A 115 -12.77 -1.55 9.53
C GLU A 115 -11.97 -2.85 9.65
N VAL A 116 -10.64 -2.76 9.55
CA VAL A 116 -9.74 -3.90 9.73
C VAL A 116 -9.93 -4.50 11.12
N ALA A 117 -9.86 -3.67 12.17
CA ALA A 117 -10.03 -4.11 13.56
C ALA A 117 -11.36 -4.84 13.78
N ARG A 118 -12.48 -4.26 13.31
CA ARG A 118 -13.79 -4.93 13.35
C ARG A 118 -13.80 -6.26 12.62
N LYS A 119 -13.17 -6.33 11.44
CA LYS A 119 -13.18 -7.53 10.59
C LYS A 119 -12.39 -8.68 11.21
N ILE A 120 -11.29 -8.39 11.91
CA ILE A 120 -10.47 -9.40 12.59
C ILE A 120 -10.95 -9.68 14.03
N GLY A 121 -12.00 -9.00 14.50
CA GLY A 121 -12.56 -9.20 15.84
C GLY A 121 -11.74 -8.59 16.98
N GLU A 122 -10.87 -7.62 16.67
CA GLU A 122 -9.91 -7.04 17.62
C GLU A 122 -10.12 -5.53 17.82
N SER A 123 -9.47 -4.97 18.83
CA SER A 123 -9.43 -3.51 19.01
C SER A 123 -8.39 -2.84 18.10
N PRO A 124 -8.54 -1.53 17.79
CA PRO A 124 -7.56 -0.80 16.99
C PRO A 124 -6.13 -0.84 17.55
N SER A 125 -5.97 -0.98 18.87
CA SER A 125 -4.65 -1.10 19.51
C SER A 125 -3.96 -2.42 19.14
N TYR A 126 -4.71 -3.51 19.06
CA TYR A 126 -4.17 -4.82 18.65
C TYR A 126 -3.80 -4.85 17.17
N LEU A 127 -4.50 -4.10 16.32
CA LEU A 127 -4.11 -3.94 14.92
C LEU A 127 -2.67 -3.40 14.76
N LEU A 128 -2.25 -2.46 15.63
CA LEU A 128 -0.87 -1.96 15.63
C LEU A 128 0.14 -3.06 16.03
N VAL A 129 -0.23 -3.93 16.96
CA VAL A 129 0.59 -5.09 17.36
C VAL A 129 0.77 -6.04 16.19
N HIS A 130 -0.31 -6.39 15.48
CA HIS A 130 -0.23 -7.25 14.29
C HIS A 130 0.62 -6.62 13.19
N ARG A 131 0.43 -5.33 12.88
CA ARG A 131 1.26 -4.62 11.89
C ARG A 131 2.75 -4.65 12.24
N LYS A 132 3.10 -4.40 13.50
CA LYS A 132 4.50 -4.49 13.98
C LYS A 132 5.04 -5.92 13.88
N SER A 133 4.23 -6.92 14.23
CA SER A 133 4.61 -8.33 14.11
C SER A 133 4.88 -8.71 12.65
N ILE A 134 4.00 -8.31 11.71
CA ILE A 134 4.16 -8.55 10.26
C ILE A 134 5.45 -7.90 9.73
N ILE A 135 5.67 -6.61 10.05
CA ILE A 135 6.88 -5.85 9.69
C ILE A 135 8.13 -6.62 10.16
N ARG A 136 8.13 -7.08 11.42
CA ARG A 136 9.24 -7.86 12.00
C ARG A 136 9.44 -9.20 11.30
N LYS A 137 8.38 -9.99 11.09
CA LYS A 137 8.44 -11.33 10.47
C LYS A 137 8.88 -11.28 9.01
N LEU A 138 8.51 -10.23 8.29
CA LEU A 138 8.98 -9.99 6.92
C LEU A 138 10.38 -9.35 6.89
N GLY A 139 10.91 -8.87 8.02
CA GLY A 139 12.19 -8.18 8.05
C GLY A 139 12.20 -6.89 7.22
N VAL A 140 11.04 -6.26 7.01
CA VAL A 140 10.92 -5.01 6.25
C VAL A 140 10.68 -3.85 7.19
N GLY A 141 11.33 -2.70 6.96
CA GLY A 141 11.28 -1.58 7.90
C GLY A 141 9.96 -0.79 7.93
N THR A 142 9.05 -0.99 6.97
CA THR A 142 7.85 -0.16 6.81
C THR A 142 6.63 -0.95 6.37
N LEU A 143 5.45 -0.43 6.69
CA LEU A 143 4.16 -1.00 6.26
C LEU A 143 3.96 -0.94 4.73
N TYR A 144 4.59 0.04 4.06
CA TYR A 144 4.53 0.17 2.61
C TYR A 144 5.25 -0.99 1.91
N ARG A 145 6.40 -1.39 2.44
CA ARG A 145 7.12 -2.58 1.97
C ARG A 145 6.36 -3.87 2.24
N VAL A 146 5.67 -3.94 3.38
CA VAL A 146 4.76 -5.05 3.69
C VAL A 146 3.64 -5.17 2.64
N ALA A 147 2.98 -4.06 2.30
CA ALA A 147 1.93 -4.05 1.29
C ALA A 147 2.46 -4.40 -0.11
N LEU A 148 3.63 -3.88 -0.47
CA LEU A 148 4.30 -4.20 -1.73
C LEU A 148 4.68 -5.68 -1.81
N TRP A 149 5.16 -6.29 -0.72
CA TRP A 149 5.42 -7.72 -0.64
C TRP A 149 4.18 -8.55 -0.92
N TYR A 150 3.05 -8.17 -0.31
CA TYR A 150 1.79 -8.86 -0.53
C TYR A 150 1.35 -8.77 -2.00
N ALA A 151 1.41 -7.57 -2.59
CA ALA A 151 1.06 -7.36 -4.00
C ALA A 151 1.98 -8.14 -4.95
N ASP A 152 3.29 -8.19 -4.67
CA ASP A 152 4.24 -8.98 -5.44
C ASP A 152 3.93 -10.48 -5.39
N LYS A 153 3.60 -11.02 -4.21
CA LYS A 153 3.17 -12.42 -4.06
C LYS A 153 1.88 -12.73 -4.81
N LEU A 154 0.91 -11.81 -4.82
CA LEU A 154 -0.30 -11.97 -5.62
C LEU A 154 0.02 -11.97 -7.12
N LYS A 155 0.89 -11.05 -7.57
CA LYS A 155 1.32 -10.98 -8.97
C LYS A 155 2.05 -12.23 -9.43
N GLN A 156 2.97 -12.76 -8.61
CA GLN A 156 3.67 -14.03 -8.87
C GLN A 156 2.71 -15.23 -9.02
N ARG A 157 1.53 -15.16 -8.37
CA ARG A 157 0.46 -16.17 -8.45
C ARG A 157 -0.57 -15.89 -9.56
N GLY A 158 -0.43 -14.81 -10.31
CA GLY A 158 -1.40 -14.39 -11.34
C GLY A 158 -2.72 -13.87 -10.79
N LEU A 159 -2.74 -13.38 -9.53
CA LEU A 159 -3.92 -12.89 -8.82
C LEU A 159 -4.02 -11.35 -8.77
N LEU A 160 -3.15 -10.63 -9.48
CA LEU A 160 -3.08 -9.17 -9.51
C LEU A 160 -3.24 -8.60 -10.93
#